data_AF-W6M6R7-F1
#
_entry.id   AF-W6M6R7-F1
#
_cell.length_a   1.000
_cell.length_b   1.000
_cell.length_c   1.000
_cell.angle_alpha   90.00
_cell.angle_beta   90.00
_cell.angle_gamma   90.00
#
_symmetry.space_group_name_H-M   'P 1'
#
loop_
_entity.id
_entity.type
_entity.pdbx_description
1 polymer ?
#
loop_
_entity_poly.entity_id
_entity_poly.type
_entity_poly.pdbx_seq_one_letter_code
_entity_poly.pdbx_strand_id
1 'polypeptide(L)'
;MSTTPRTFAKVAAGAKRFGGLVLVALALAAIGLLGPWVVQQMTPARLEDAQHLIDQLWWPASALRAALYGVLAWGVYPLWVDRQRQRFLAQTATLAPAGENALNDRYRQPLALRITPWDRATQWSWRIFAAFLASDLLLAQGPFWLIRG
;
A
#
# COMPACT_ATOMS: atom_id res chain seq x y z
N MET A 1 11.69 35.34 -20.56
CA MET A 1 11.13 34.95 -19.25
C MET A 1 9.84 34.19 -19.51
N SER A 2 9.83 32.85 -19.39
CA SER A 2 8.64 32.01 -19.59
C SER A 2 8.38 31.17 -18.33
N THR A 3 7.44 31.61 -17.51
CA THR A 3 7.01 30.89 -16.31
C THR A 3 5.81 29.98 -16.61
N THR A 4 5.99 28.70 -16.30
CA THR A 4 5.00 27.78 -15.71
C THR A 4 3.75 27.34 -16.50
N PRO A 5 3.81 26.17 -17.17
CA PRO A 5 2.64 25.33 -17.43
C PRO A 5 2.51 24.13 -16.45
N ARG A 6 3.43 23.92 -15.50
CA ARG A 6 3.48 22.72 -14.65
C ARG A 6 2.54 22.72 -13.43
N THR A 7 1.99 23.86 -13.03
CA THR A 7 1.20 24.00 -11.79
C THR A 7 -0.24 23.52 -11.94
N PHE A 8 -0.88 23.76 -13.09
CA PHE A 8 -2.29 23.41 -13.33
C PHE A 8 -2.55 21.89 -13.41
N ALA A 9 -1.59 21.12 -13.94
CA ALA A 9 -1.72 19.66 -14.05
C ALA A 9 -1.71 18.96 -12.67
N LYS A 10 -0.96 19.47 -11.69
CA LYS A 10 -0.93 18.92 -10.32
C LYS A 10 -2.22 19.19 -9.55
N VAL A 11 -2.83 20.35 -9.73
CA VAL A 11 -4.09 20.72 -9.05
C VAL A 11 -5.26 19.90 -9.60
N ALA A 12 -5.34 19.71 -10.93
CA ALA A 12 -6.37 18.89 -11.55
C ALA A 12 -6.26 17.39 -11.15
N ALA A 13 -5.04 16.87 -10.99
CA ALA A 13 -4.82 15.51 -10.50
C ALA A 13 -5.17 15.36 -9.01
N GLY A 14 -4.92 16.38 -8.19
CA GLY A 14 -5.33 16.44 -6.78
C GLY A 14 -6.85 16.48 -6.62
N ALA A 15 -7.54 17.31 -7.40
CA ALA A 15 -9.00 17.44 -7.37
C ALA A 15 -9.72 16.16 -7.83
N LYS A 16 -9.21 15.44 -8.85
CA LYS A 16 -9.76 14.15 -9.28
C LYS A 16 -9.58 13.05 -8.23
N ARG A 17 -8.44 13.01 -7.54
CA ARG A 17 -8.18 12.07 -6.44
C ARG A 17 -9.05 12.38 -5.22
N PHE A 18 -9.24 13.66 -4.91
CA PHE A 18 -10.10 14.11 -3.82
C PHE A 18 -11.58 13.82 -4.11
N GLY A 19 -12.04 14.12 -5.33
CA GLY A 19 -13.40 13.79 -5.78
C GLY A 19 -13.67 12.28 -5.74
N GLY A 20 -12.72 11.46 -6.17
CA GLY A 20 -12.82 9.99 -6.05
C GLY A 20 -12.89 9.52 -4.60
N LEU A 21 -12.04 10.06 -3.71
CA LEU A 21 -12.06 9.72 -2.28
C LEU A 21 -13.36 10.14 -1.59
N VAL A 22 -13.88 11.33 -1.90
CA VAL A 22 -15.17 11.80 -1.37
C VAL A 22 -16.32 10.93 -1.86
N LEU A 23 -16.29 10.52 -3.13
CA LEU A 23 -17.33 9.66 -3.71
C LEU A 23 -17.30 8.25 -3.11
N VAL A 24 -16.10 7.70 -2.85
CA VAL A 24 -15.93 6.43 -2.11
C VAL A 24 -16.40 6.58 -0.66
N ALA A 25 -16.06 7.67 0.03
CA ALA A 25 -16.51 7.92 1.39
C ALA A 25 -18.03 8.06 1.49
N LEU A 26 -18.65 8.75 0.53
CA LEU A 26 -20.11 8.86 0.42
C LEU A 26 -20.77 7.51 0.12
N ALA A 27 -20.19 6.71 -0.79
CA ALA A 27 -20.68 5.37 -1.06
C ALA A 27 -20.60 4.47 0.18
N LEU A 28 -19.49 4.50 0.92
CA LEU A 28 -19.33 3.75 2.17
C LEU A 28 -20.30 4.23 3.25
N ALA A 29 -20.50 5.54 3.40
CA ALA A 29 -21.47 6.11 4.33
C ALA A 29 -22.91 5.71 3.95
N ALA A 30 -23.24 5.74 2.66
CA ALA A 30 -24.55 5.32 2.16
C ALA A 30 -24.80 3.83 2.43
N ILE A 31 -23.79 2.97 2.22
CA ILE A 31 -23.89 1.53 2.52
C ILE A 31 -24.06 1.31 4.04
N GLY A 32 -23.32 2.04 4.88
CA GLY A 32 -23.44 1.94 6.33
C GLY A 32 -24.79 2.39 6.88
N LEU A 33 -25.41 3.41 6.27
CA LEU A 33 -26.71 3.94 6.69
C LEU A 33 -27.89 3.18 6.09
N LEU A 34 -27.82 2.79 4.82
CA LEU A 34 -28.91 2.13 4.11
C LEU A 34 -28.88 0.61 4.25
N GLY A 35 -27.71 0.01 4.51
CA GLY A 35 -27.54 -1.43 4.67
C GLY A 35 -28.47 -2.02 5.73
N PRO A 36 -28.52 -1.48 6.97
CA PRO A 36 -29.43 -1.98 8.01
C PRO A 36 -30.90 -1.88 7.62
N TRP A 37 -31.30 -0.79 6.96
CA TRP A 37 -32.68 -0.58 6.51
C TRP A 37 -33.08 -1.56 5.39
N VAL A 38 -32.20 -1.80 4.43
CA VAL A 38 -32.41 -2.77 3.34
C VAL A 38 -32.54 -4.20 3.91
N VAL A 39 -31.70 -4.56 4.89
CA VAL A 39 -31.77 -5.87 5.56
C VAL A 39 -33.10 -6.04 6.31
N GLN A 40 -33.61 -4.99 6.97
CA GLN A 40 -34.91 -5.03 7.65
C GLN A 40 -36.10 -5.18 6.68
N GLN A 41 -35.96 -4.76 5.42
CA GLN A 41 -37.01 -4.90 4.40
C GLN A 41 -36.91 -6.22 3.61
N MET A 42 -35.84 -6.99 3.77
CA MET A 42 -35.67 -8.26 3.07
C MET A 42 -36.47 -9.38 3.74
N THR A 43 -37.24 -10.11 2.94
CA THR A 43 -37.87 -11.36 3.35
C THR A 43 -36.80 -12.43 3.67
N PRO A 44 -37.05 -13.37 4.59
CA PRO A 44 -36.06 -14.39 5.01
C PRO A 44 -35.42 -15.15 3.84
N ALA A 45 -36.20 -15.54 2.83
CA ALA A 45 -35.70 -16.23 1.64
C ALA A 45 -34.67 -15.41 0.84
N ARG A 46 -34.86 -14.09 0.73
CA ARG A 46 -33.91 -13.20 0.05
C ARG A 46 -32.65 -12.94 0.87
N LEU A 47 -32.75 -13.03 2.19
CA LEU A 47 -31.61 -12.93 3.09
C LEU A 47 -30.69 -14.16 2.93
N GLU A 48 -31.29 -15.34 2.81
CA GLU A 48 -30.57 -16.61 2.58
C GLU A 48 -29.89 -16.62 1.20
N ASP A 49 -30.58 -16.16 0.15
CA ASP A 49 -29.98 -15.97 -1.18
C ASP A 49 -28.80 -14.98 -1.16
N ALA A 50 -28.94 -13.86 -0.46
CA ALA A 50 -27.88 -12.86 -0.32
C ALA A 50 -26.69 -13.42 0.47
N GLN A 51 -26.95 -14.18 1.55
CA GLN A 51 -25.92 -14.86 2.31
C GLN A 51 -25.16 -15.87 1.44
N HIS A 52 -25.87 -16.63 0.61
CA HIS A 52 -25.24 -17.59 -0.28
C HIS A 52 -24.37 -16.92 -1.34
N LEU A 53 -24.80 -15.78 -1.89
CA LEU A 53 -23.99 -14.97 -2.80
C LEU A 53 -22.75 -14.41 -2.12
N ILE A 54 -22.86 -13.92 -0.88
CA ILE A 54 -21.71 -13.48 -0.09
C ILE A 54 -20.74 -14.64 0.13
N ASP A 55 -21.25 -15.81 0.50
CA ASP A 55 -20.47 -17.02 0.74
C ASP A 55 -19.79 -17.56 -0.54
N GLN A 56 -20.36 -17.31 -1.72
CA GLN A 56 -19.73 -17.62 -3.00
C GLN A 56 -18.68 -16.58 -3.40
N LEU A 57 -18.92 -15.29 -3.12
CA LEU A 57 -18.07 -14.20 -3.61
C LEU A 57 -16.89 -13.88 -2.69
N TRP A 58 -16.97 -14.21 -1.39
CA TRP A 58 -15.93 -13.85 -0.43
C TRP A 58 -14.60 -14.57 -0.69
N TRP A 59 -14.64 -15.86 -1.05
CA TRP A 59 -13.45 -16.66 -1.32
C TRP A 59 -12.69 -16.14 -2.56
N PRO A 60 -13.34 -15.92 -3.72
CA PRO A 60 -12.71 -15.30 -4.88
C PRO A 60 -12.12 -13.92 -4.59
N ALA A 61 -12.86 -13.07 -3.86
CA ALA A 61 -12.39 -11.74 -3.50
C ALA A 61 -11.17 -11.79 -2.55
N SER A 62 -11.15 -12.74 -1.62
CA SER A 62 -10.03 -12.94 -0.69
C SER A 62 -8.81 -13.54 -1.40
N ALA A 63 -9.03 -14.49 -2.30
CA ALA A 63 -7.98 -15.07 -3.13
C ALA A 63 -7.34 -14.02 -4.05
N LEU A 64 -8.14 -13.14 -4.67
CA LEU A 64 -7.63 -12.05 -5.49
C LEU A 64 -6.81 -11.06 -4.66
N ARG A 65 -7.25 -10.70 -3.45
CA ARG A 65 -6.47 -9.85 -2.53
C ARG A 65 -5.14 -10.51 -2.16
N ALA A 66 -5.15 -11.79 -1.81
CA ALA A 66 -3.93 -12.55 -1.51
C ALA A 66 -2.98 -12.58 -2.71
N ALA A 67 -3.50 -12.79 -3.93
CA ALA A 67 -2.70 -12.73 -5.15
C ALA A 67 -2.09 -11.34 -5.36
N LEU A 68 -2.85 -10.26 -5.16
CA LEU A 68 -2.34 -8.89 -5.23
C LEU A 68 -1.23 -8.64 -4.20
N TYR A 69 -1.41 -9.08 -2.95
CA TYR A 69 -0.37 -8.97 -1.93
C TYR A 69 0.89 -9.75 -2.32
N GLY A 70 0.73 -10.92 -2.93
CA GLY A 70 1.84 -11.69 -3.49
C GLY A 70 2.60 -10.92 -4.56
N VAL A 71 1.89 -10.34 -5.53
CA VAL A 71 2.49 -9.50 -6.58
C VAL A 71 3.20 -8.28 -5.99
N LEU A 72 2.60 -7.62 -5.00
CA LEU A 72 3.20 -6.48 -4.31
C LEU A 72 4.47 -6.88 -3.54
N ALA A 73 4.43 -8.00 -2.82
CA ALA A 73 5.52 -8.45 -1.97
C ALA A 73 6.70 -9.06 -2.74
N TRP A 74 6.45 -9.84 -3.80
CA TRP A 74 7.52 -10.51 -4.57
C TRP A 74 7.83 -9.85 -5.92
N GLY A 75 6.94 -9.03 -6.46
CA GLY A 75 7.20 -8.29 -7.70
C GLY A 75 7.61 -6.85 -7.42
N VAL A 76 6.69 -6.08 -6.84
CA VAL A 76 6.86 -4.62 -6.71
C VAL A 76 7.91 -4.25 -5.66
N TYR A 77 7.88 -4.88 -4.49
CA TYR A 77 8.78 -4.58 -3.39
C TYR A 77 10.26 -4.80 -3.72
N PRO A 78 10.71 -5.97 -4.22
CA PRO A 78 12.13 -6.16 -4.54
C PRO A 78 12.60 -5.20 -5.64
N LEU A 79 11.80 -4.98 -6.69
CA LEU A 79 12.12 -4.00 -7.74
C LEU A 79 12.24 -2.57 -7.17
N TRP A 80 11.39 -2.22 -6.20
CA TRP A 80 11.48 -0.94 -5.53
C TRP A 80 12.74 -0.82 -4.67
N VAL A 81 13.07 -1.86 -3.88
CA VAL A 81 14.30 -1.93 -3.07
C VAL A 81 15.54 -1.79 -3.97
N ASP A 82 15.60 -2.50 -5.10
CA ASP A 82 16.70 -2.43 -6.06
C ASP A 82 16.86 -1.03 -6.65
N ARG A 83 15.75 -0.38 -7.01
CA ARG A 83 15.80 1.00 -7.50
C ARG A 83 16.29 1.99 -6.44
N GLN A 84 15.90 1.82 -5.18
CA GLN A 84 16.40 2.67 -4.10
C GLN A 84 17.89 2.43 -3.85
N ARG A 85 18.33 1.17 -3.88
CA ARG A 85 19.74 0.79 -3.79
C ARG A 85 20.57 1.44 -4.91
N GLN A 86 20.11 1.38 -6.15
CA GLN A 86 20.78 2.02 -7.29
C GLN A 86 20.87 3.54 -7.14
N ARG A 87 19.80 4.20 -6.68
CA ARG A 87 19.80 5.65 -6.42
C ARG A 87 20.81 6.02 -5.34
N PHE A 88 20.88 5.23 -4.28
CA PHE A 88 21.85 5.44 -3.21
C PHE A 88 23.29 5.27 -3.72
N LEU A 89 23.57 4.21 -4.49
CA LEU A 89 24.88 3.99 -5.09
C LEU A 89 25.27 5.10 -6.09
N ALA A 90 24.33 5.62 -6.86
CA ALA A 90 24.59 6.75 -7.76
C ALA A 90 24.96 8.02 -6.98
N GLN A 91 24.35 8.26 -5.81
CA GLN A 91 24.69 9.38 -4.93
C GLN A 91 26.05 9.20 -4.24
N THR A 92 26.48 7.97 -3.97
CA THR A 92 27.81 7.72 -3.41
C THR A 92 28.92 7.77 -4.46
N ALA A 93 28.61 7.44 -5.71
CA ALA A 93 29.55 7.54 -6.83
C ALA A 93 29.95 8.99 -7.15
N THR A 94 29.14 9.99 -6.76
CA THR A 94 29.51 11.41 -6.91
C THR A 94 30.53 11.91 -5.88
N LEU A 95 30.89 11.09 -4.87
CA LEU A 95 31.93 11.41 -3.91
C LEU A 95 33.31 11.10 -4.53
N ALA A 96 34.29 12.01 -4.36
CA ALA A 96 35.66 11.88 -4.89
C ALA A 96 36.29 10.52 -4.52
N PRO A 97 37.08 9.86 -5.39
CA PRO A 97 37.58 8.48 -5.23
C PRO A 97 38.26 8.19 -3.87
N ALA A 98 38.25 6.92 -3.46
CA ALA A 98 38.76 6.51 -2.14
C ALA A 98 40.26 6.76 -2.02
N GLY A 99 40.69 7.29 -0.88
CA GLY A 99 42.11 7.62 -0.63
C GLY A 99 42.54 9.00 -1.10
N GLU A 100 41.68 9.76 -1.79
CA GLU A 100 42.02 11.12 -2.26
C GLU A 100 41.81 12.18 -1.17
N ASN A 101 40.92 11.93 -0.19
CA ASN A 101 40.67 12.85 0.92
C ASN A 101 40.21 12.10 2.18
N ALA A 102 40.97 12.23 3.27
CA ALA A 102 40.70 11.56 4.55
C ALA A 102 39.32 11.93 5.15
N LEU A 103 38.80 13.13 4.85
CA LEU A 103 37.44 13.53 5.22
C LEU A 103 36.39 12.72 4.47
N ASN A 104 36.54 12.52 3.16
CA ASN A 104 35.61 11.71 2.34
C ASN A 104 35.63 10.24 2.75
N ASP A 105 36.81 9.69 3.09
CA ASP A 105 36.91 8.30 3.56
C ASP A 105 36.22 8.11 4.93
N ARG A 106 36.26 9.13 5.79
CA ARG A 106 35.52 9.15 7.06
C ARG A 106 34.00 9.17 6.87
N TYR A 107 33.50 9.79 5.81
CA TYR A 107 32.08 9.73 5.43
C TYR A 107 31.72 8.43 4.70
N ARG A 108 32.65 7.78 4.00
CA ARG A 108 32.38 6.51 3.29
C ARG A 108 32.16 5.32 4.22
N GLN A 109 32.90 5.20 5.32
CA GLN A 109 32.76 4.07 6.25
C GLN A 109 31.32 3.88 6.79
N PRO A 110 30.63 4.91 7.30
CA PRO A 110 29.24 4.75 7.75
C PRO A 110 28.26 4.52 6.59
N LEU A 111 28.59 4.94 5.36
CA LEU A 111 27.76 4.63 4.18
C LEU A 111 27.92 3.17 3.72
N ALA A 112 29.11 2.58 3.83
CA ALA A 112 29.32 1.16 3.52
C ALA A 112 28.53 0.25 4.48
N LEU A 113 28.49 0.61 5.77
CA LEU A 113 27.66 -0.08 6.77
C LEU A 113 26.15 0.05 6.52
N ARG A 114 25.73 1.05 5.73
CA ARG A 114 24.34 1.24 5.33
C ARG A 114 23.92 0.43 4.11
N ILE A 115 24.83 -0.24 3.40
CA ILE A 115 24.50 -1.09 2.23
C ILE A 115 24.04 -2.49 2.66
N THR A 116 24.66 -3.06 3.70
CA THR A 116 24.36 -4.40 4.23
C THR A 116 22.89 -4.64 4.64
N PRO A 117 22.15 -3.64 5.15
CA PRO A 117 20.71 -3.77 5.39
C PRO A 117 19.87 -3.91 4.12
N TRP A 118 20.28 -3.34 2.97
CA TRP A 118 19.51 -3.40 1.73
C TRP A 118 19.50 -4.78 1.09
N ASP A 119 20.63 -5.50 1.15
CA ASP A 119 20.70 -6.87 0.64
C ASP A 119 19.79 -7.81 1.46
N ARG A 120 19.67 -7.55 2.78
CA ARG A 120 18.69 -8.24 3.63
C ARG A 120 17.25 -7.82 3.32
N ALA A 121 16.99 -6.56 2.98
CA ALA A 121 15.64 -6.07 2.69
C ALA A 121 14.99 -6.83 1.53
N THR A 122 15.73 -7.25 0.51
CA THR A 122 15.24 -8.10 -0.59
C THR A 122 14.69 -9.46 -0.13
N GLN A 123 15.12 -9.97 1.03
CA GLN A 123 14.62 -11.24 1.59
C GLN A 123 13.36 -11.06 2.45
N TRP A 124 12.89 -9.82 2.66
CA TRP A 124 11.77 -9.53 3.56
C TRP A 124 10.41 -9.62 2.86
N SER A 125 10.35 -10.08 1.60
CA SER A 125 9.10 -10.21 0.83
C SER A 125 8.01 -10.97 1.60
N TRP A 126 8.36 -12.07 2.28
CA TRP A 126 7.42 -12.79 3.14
C TRP A 126 6.88 -11.92 4.29
N ARG A 127 7.73 -11.09 4.91
CA ARG A 127 7.32 -10.20 6.02
C ARG A 127 6.41 -9.08 5.52
N ILE A 128 6.66 -8.56 4.32
CA ILE A 128 5.81 -7.55 3.66
C ILE A 128 4.45 -8.16 3.30
N PHE A 129 4.44 -9.39 2.76
CA PHE A 129 3.21 -10.14 2.51
C PHE A 129 2.40 -10.36 3.80
N ALA A 130 3.07 -10.82 4.87
CA ALA A 130 2.45 -11.00 6.18
C ALA A 130 1.91 -9.68 6.76
N ALA A 131 2.61 -8.56 6.56
CA ALA A 131 2.15 -7.24 7.00
C ALA A 131 0.89 -6.78 6.26
N PHE A 132 0.78 -7.05 4.95
CA PHE A 132 -0.44 -6.78 4.18
C PHE A 132 -1.61 -7.63 4.67
N LEU A 133 -1.38 -8.94 4.87
CA LEU A 133 -2.39 -9.84 5.42
C LEU A 133 -2.86 -9.42 6.82
N ALA A 134 -1.93 -9.10 7.71
CA ALA A 134 -2.25 -8.66 9.07
C ALA A 134 -3.03 -7.33 9.07
N SER A 135 -2.68 -6.41 8.17
CA SER A 135 -3.39 -5.13 8.02
C SER A 135 -4.81 -5.33 7.50
N ASP A 136 -5.00 -6.24 6.53
CA ASP A 136 -6.33 -6.59 6.00
C ASP A 136 -7.21 -7.26 7.07
N LEU A 137 -6.63 -8.17 7.85
CA LEU A 137 -7.29 -8.79 9.01
C LEU A 137 -7.68 -7.76 10.08
N LEU A 138 -6.80 -6.82 10.40
CA LEU A 138 -7.09 -5.75 11.35
C LEU A 138 -8.20 -4.82 10.86
N LEU A 139 -8.25 -4.49 9.58
CA LEU A 139 -9.32 -3.67 9.01
C LEU A 139 -10.64 -4.43 8.92
N ALA A 140 -10.60 -5.73 8.61
CA ALA A 140 -11.80 -6.56 8.56
C ALA A 140 -12.37 -6.88 9.95
N GLN A 141 -11.52 -7.10 10.96
CA GLN A 141 -11.94 -7.45 12.32
C GLN A 141 -12.04 -6.26 13.27
N GLY A 142 -11.34 -5.17 13.01
CA GLY A 142 -11.34 -3.97 13.85
C GLY A 142 -12.74 -3.44 14.19
N PRO A 143 -13.69 -3.37 13.23
CA PRO A 143 -15.06 -2.97 13.50
C PRO A 143 -15.78 -3.89 14.50
N PHE A 144 -15.55 -5.21 14.42
CA PHE A 144 -16.18 -6.18 15.34
C PHE A 144 -15.63 -6.08 16.76
N TRP A 145 -14.36 -5.74 16.91
CA TRP A 145 -13.76 -5.45 18.23
C TRP A 145 -14.30 -4.16 18.84
N LEU A 146 -14.57 -3.13 18.02
CA LEU A 146 -15.15 -1.86 18.47
C LEU A 146 -16.63 -1.97 18.87
N ILE A 147 -17.39 -2.89 18.27
CA ILE A 147 -18.83 -3.07 18.56
C ILE A 147 -19.06 -3.99 19.78
N ARG A 148 -18.10 -4.86 20.12
CA ARG A 148 -18.15 -5.76 21.30
C ARG A 148 -17.64 -5.13 22.60
N GLY A 149 -17.13 -3.90 22.55
CA GLY A 149 -16.67 -3.12 23.71
C GLY A 149 -17.74 -2.20 24.25
#